data_AF-A0A8T4VU50-F1
#
_entry.id   AF-A0A8T4VU50-F1
#
_cell.length_a   1.000
_cell.length_b   1.000
_cell.length_c   1.000
_cell.angle_alpha   90.00
_cell.angle_beta   90.00
_cell.angle_gamma   90.00
#
_symmetry.space_group_name_H-M   'P 1'
#
loop_
_entity.id
_entity.type
_entity.pdbx_description
1 polymer ?
#
loop_
_entity_poly.entity_id
_entity_poly.type
_entity_poly.pdbx_seq_one_letter_code
_entity_poly.pdbx_strand_id
1 'polypeptide(L)'
;MDADGWHMMDWDHHMVDWWGFPFLGYWFIGIVIGVGLLLVFIILRSEKMQDEEIMSDADKTLDERYAKGEMSRDEYIQAKEDLKKIRQK
;
A
#
# COMPACT_ATOMS: atom_id res chain seq x y z
N MET A 1 67.57 13.28 -14.07
CA MET A 1 66.34 14.04 -13.78
C MET A 1 65.70 14.25 -15.12
N ASP A 2 64.50 13.72 -15.34
CA ASP A 2 63.44 14.36 -16.11
C ASP A 2 62.18 13.48 -16.07
N ALA A 3 61.37 13.79 -15.05
CA ALA A 3 59.91 13.76 -14.97
C ALA A 3 59.15 12.76 -15.86
N ASP A 4 59.43 11.47 -15.71
CA ASP A 4 58.55 10.39 -16.09
C ASP A 4 57.57 10.07 -14.93
N GLY A 5 56.27 10.03 -15.25
CA GLY A 5 55.39 9.06 -14.58
C GLY A 5 54.11 9.52 -13.90
N TRP A 6 53.76 10.81 -13.84
CA TRP A 6 52.63 11.24 -12.97
C TRP A 6 51.42 11.88 -13.67
N HIS A 7 51.23 11.70 -14.98
CA HIS A 7 50.10 12.35 -15.69
C HIS A 7 49.26 11.44 -16.59
N MET A 8 49.41 10.12 -16.47
CA MET A 8 48.66 9.16 -17.30
C MET A 8 47.63 8.33 -16.53
N MET A 9 47.43 8.55 -15.22
CA MET A 9 46.45 7.81 -14.41
C MET A 9 45.17 8.59 -14.08
N ASP A 10 45.10 9.90 -14.35
CA ASP A 10 43.92 10.72 -14.04
C ASP A 10 42.89 10.83 -15.18
N TRP A 11 43.26 10.43 -16.40
CA TRP A 11 42.39 10.59 -17.58
C TRP A 11 41.35 9.48 -17.78
N ASP A 12 41.44 8.37 -17.03
CA ASP A 12 40.52 7.24 -17.15
C ASP A 12 39.35 7.32 -16.16
N HIS A 13 39.51 8.01 -15.03
CA HIS A 13 38.47 8.08 -13.99
C HIS A 13 37.33 9.06 -14.31
N HIS A 14 37.56 10.07 -15.16
CA HIS A 14 36.54 11.09 -15.45
C HIS A 14 35.55 10.72 -16.58
N MET A 15 35.83 9.67 -17.36
CA MET A 15 34.98 9.27 -18.50
C MET A 15 33.95 8.18 -18.13
N VAL A 16 34.23 7.37 -17.11
CA VAL A 16 33.30 6.34 -16.60
C VAL A 16 32.18 6.92 -15.73
N ASP A 17 32.38 8.10 -15.14
CA ASP A 17 31.35 8.79 -14.33
C ASP A 17 30.23 9.43 -15.16
N TRP A 18 30.49 9.80 -16.43
CA TRP A 18 29.50 10.51 -17.26
C TRP A 18 28.41 9.58 -17.81
N TRP A 19 28.74 8.32 -18.11
CA TRP A 19 27.80 7.34 -18.70
C TRP A 19 27.28 6.28 -17.71
N GLY A 20 27.97 6.05 -16.57
CA GLY A 20 27.60 5.02 -15.59
C GLY A 20 26.60 5.46 -14.51
N PHE A 21 26.61 6.74 -14.14
CA PHE A 21 25.74 7.27 -13.07
C PHE A 21 24.23 7.34 -13.37
N PRO A 22 23.75 7.68 -14.58
CA PRO A 22 22.31 7.79 -14.80
C PRO A 22 21.60 6.44 -14.81
N PHE A 23 22.31 5.35 -15.14
CA PHE A 23 21.71 4.01 -15.24
C PHE A 23 21.39 3.39 -13.87
N LEU A 24 22.28 3.55 -12.88
CA LEU A 24 22.01 3.12 -11.50
C LEU A 24 20.95 4.01 -10.83
N GLY A 25 20.99 5.33 -11.06
CA GLY A 25 19.98 6.25 -10.52
C GLY A 25 18.58 5.99 -11.07
N TYR A 26 18.46 5.67 -12.35
CA TYR A 26 17.16 5.38 -12.98
C TYR A 26 16.54 4.07 -12.48
N TRP A 27 17.35 3.02 -12.33
CA TRP A 27 16.90 1.76 -11.72
C TRP A 27 16.46 1.95 -10.27
N PHE A 28 17.18 2.78 -9.51
CA PHE A 28 16.83 3.10 -8.14
C PHE A 28 15.50 3.88 -8.06
N ILE A 29 15.28 4.85 -8.96
CA ILE A 29 14.00 5.57 -9.09
C ILE A 29 12.84 4.59 -9.34
N GLY A 30 13.04 3.62 -10.23
CA GLY A 30 12.02 2.61 -10.56
C GLY A 30 11.66 1.74 -9.36
N ILE A 31 12.67 1.31 -8.59
CA ILE A 31 12.47 0.54 -7.36
C ILE A 31 11.72 1.35 -6.31
N VAL A 32 12.11 2.60 -6.08
CA VAL A 32 11.45 3.48 -5.09
C VAL A 32 9.99 3.72 -5.45
N ILE A 33 9.69 4.00 -6.72
CA ILE A 33 8.32 4.17 -7.19
C ILE A 33 7.54 2.85 -7.06
N GLY A 34 8.13 1.72 -7.44
CA GLY A 34 7.50 0.41 -7.33
C GLY A 34 7.15 0.03 -5.90
N VAL A 35 8.08 0.24 -4.95
CA VAL A 35 7.85 0.00 -3.52
C VAL A 35 6.80 0.96 -2.97
N GLY A 36 6.85 2.24 -3.35
CA GLY A 36 5.84 3.22 -2.94
C GLY A 36 4.42 2.83 -3.41
N LEU A 37 4.28 2.46 -4.69
CA LEU A 37 3.00 1.98 -5.23
C LEU A 37 2.54 0.68 -4.56
N LEU A 38 3.46 -0.23 -4.24
CA LEU A 38 3.14 -1.48 -3.54
C LEU A 38 2.64 -1.22 -2.11
N LEU A 39 3.27 -0.30 -1.37
CA LEU A 39 2.81 0.12 -0.05
C LEU A 39 1.42 0.77 -0.12
N VAL A 40 1.21 1.70 -1.05
CA VAL A 40 -0.10 2.33 -1.27
C VAL A 40 -1.14 1.29 -1.63
N PHE A 41 -0.81 0.33 -2.51
CA PHE A 41 -1.71 -0.76 -2.89
C PHE A 41 -2.09 -1.64 -1.69
N ILE A 42 -1.13 -1.96 -0.81
CA ILE A 42 -1.40 -2.75 0.40
C ILE A 42 -2.28 -1.97 1.38
N ILE A 43 -2.03 -0.68 1.59
CA ILE A 43 -2.83 0.15 2.50
C ILE A 43 -4.27 0.26 1.97
N LEU A 44 -4.45 0.62 0.70
CA LEU A 44 -5.78 0.70 0.07
C LEU A 44 -6.52 -0.65 0.05
N ARG A 45 -5.78 -1.76 -0.03
CA ARG A 45 -6.38 -3.11 0.03
C ARG A 45 -6.70 -3.54 1.46
N SER A 46 -5.92 -3.09 2.44
CA SER A 46 -6.15 -3.36 3.86
C SER A 46 -7.39 -2.65 4.38
N GLU A 47 -7.65 -1.41 3.95
CA GLU A 47 -8.87 -0.68 4.31
C GLU A 47 -10.12 -1.42 3.79
N LYS A 48 -10.09 -1.89 2.54
CA LYS A 48 -11.21 -2.68 1.97
C LYS A 48 -11.46 -4.00 2.69
N MET A 49 -10.43 -4.63 3.27
CA MET A 49 -10.57 -5.88 4.02
C MET A 49 -11.07 -5.64 5.44
N GLN A 50 -10.64 -4.55 6.09
CA GLN A 50 -11.12 -4.20 7.44
C GLN A 50 -12.59 -3.78 7.43
N ASP A 51 -13.04 -3.05 6.41
CA ASP A 51 -14.45 -2.69 6.28
C ASP A 51 -15.35 -3.93 6.11
N GLU A 52 -14.95 -4.92 5.31
CA GLU A 52 -15.72 -6.17 5.18
C GLU A 52 -15.74 -6.98 6.48
N GLU A 53 -14.63 -7.06 7.20
CA GLU A 53 -14.52 -7.82 8.45
C GLU A 53 -15.37 -7.21 9.56
N ILE A 54 -15.27 -5.88 9.77
CA ILE A 54 -16.07 -5.14 10.75
C ILE A 54 -17.57 -5.25 10.42
N MET A 55 -17.94 -5.21 9.14
CA MET A 55 -19.34 -5.36 8.72
C MET A 55 -19.87 -6.78 8.90
N SER A 56 -19.05 -7.81 8.64
CA SER A 56 -19.44 -9.20 8.92
C SER A 56 -19.67 -9.43 10.42
N ASP A 57 -18.93 -8.74 11.28
CA ASP A 57 -19.08 -8.85 12.73
C ASP A 57 -20.36 -8.15 13.23
N ALA A 58 -20.70 -7.01 12.63
CA ALA A 58 -21.94 -6.29 12.90
C ALA A 58 -23.21 -7.10 12.53
N ASP A 59 -23.23 -7.73 11.33
CA ASP A 59 -24.34 -8.60 10.91
C ASP A 59 -24.50 -9.80 11.86
N LYS A 60 -23.39 -10.44 12.28
CA LYS A 60 -23.42 -11.54 13.27
C LYS A 60 -23.98 -11.12 14.62
N THR A 61 -23.58 -9.94 15.10
CA THR A 61 -24.04 -9.42 16.40
C THR A 61 -25.55 -9.17 16.40
N LEU A 62 -26.12 -8.69 15.29
CA LEU A 62 -27.56 -8.47 15.15
C LEU A 62 -28.35 -9.79 15.15
N ASP A 63 -27.87 -10.79 14.40
CA ASP A 63 -28.50 -12.12 14.35
C ASP A 63 -28.51 -12.78 15.73
N GLU A 64 -27.42 -12.64 16.49
CA GLU A 64 -27.33 -13.19 17.85
C GLU A 64 -28.33 -12.55 18.81
N ARG A 65 -28.48 -11.22 18.80
CA ARG A 65 -29.43 -10.50 19.67
C ARG A 65 -30.88 -10.79 19.33
N TYR A 66 -31.18 -10.93 18.03
CA TYR A 66 -32.51 -11.35 17.58
C TYR A 66 -32.84 -12.78 18.02
N ALA A 67 -31.90 -13.72 17.88
CA ALA A 67 -32.08 -15.10 18.32
C ALA A 67 -32.27 -15.24 19.84
N LYS A 68 -31.61 -14.36 20.62
CA LYS A 68 -31.81 -14.26 22.07
C LYS A 68 -33.14 -13.62 22.47
N GLY A 69 -33.86 -13.00 21.53
CA GLY A 69 -35.10 -12.26 21.80
C GLY A 69 -34.89 -10.93 22.52
N GLU A 70 -33.64 -10.43 22.56
CA GLU A 70 -33.28 -9.12 23.14
C GLU A 70 -33.65 -7.95 22.21
N MET A 71 -34.06 -8.25 20.97
CA MET A 71 -34.41 -7.28 19.95
C MET A 71 -35.71 -7.67 19.25
N SER A 72 -36.56 -6.67 18.99
CA SER A 72 -37.80 -6.84 18.23
C SER A 72 -37.51 -7.17 16.75
N ARG A 73 -38.45 -7.84 16.09
CA ARG A 73 -38.40 -8.08 14.63
C ARG A 73 -38.26 -6.78 13.85
N ASP A 74 -38.95 -5.72 14.27
CA ASP A 74 -38.96 -4.46 13.55
C ASP A 74 -37.61 -3.73 13.71
N GLU A 75 -37.02 -3.76 14.90
CA GLU A 75 -35.67 -3.24 15.17
C GLU A 75 -34.60 -4.00 14.39
N TYR A 76 -34.72 -5.33 14.30
CA TYR A 76 -33.83 -6.17 13.49
C TYR A 76 -33.83 -5.78 12.01
N ILE A 77 -35.03 -5.62 11.43
CA ILE A 77 -35.19 -5.27 10.02
C ILE A 77 -34.59 -3.88 9.75
N GLN A 78 -34.88 -2.91 10.62
CA GLN A 78 -34.40 -1.55 10.47
C GLN A 78 -32.86 -1.46 10.55
N ALA A 79 -32.24 -2.15 11.52
CA ALA A 79 -30.79 -2.21 11.65
C ALA A 79 -30.12 -2.87 10.43
N LYS A 80 -30.73 -3.94 9.89
CA LYS A 80 -30.21 -4.66 8.71
C LYS A 80 -30.30 -3.81 7.44
N GLU A 81 -31.36 -3.04 7.27
CA GLU A 81 -31.50 -2.10 6.15
C GLU A 81 -30.48 -0.97 6.22
N ASP A 82 -30.24 -0.42 7.41
CA ASP A 82 -29.26 0.64 7.59
C ASP A 82 -27.83 0.16 7.37
N LEU A 83 -27.48 -1.05 7.83
CA LEU A 83 -26.19 -1.70 7.48
C LEU A 83 -26.04 -1.92 5.97
N LYS A 84 -27.13 -2.26 5.27
CA LYS A 84 -27.11 -2.43 3.80
C LYS A 84 -26.90 -1.10 3.07
N LYS A 85 -27.47 0.01 3.57
CA LYS A 85 -27.23 1.35 3.01
C LYS A 85 -25.78 1.79 3.20
N ILE A 86 -25.18 1.50 4.36
CA ILE A 86 -23.77 1.82 4.63
C ILE A 86 -22.85 1.01 3.69
N ARG A 87 -23.21 -0.25 3.39
CA ARG A 87 -22.49 -1.14 2.45
C ARG A 87 -22.45 -0.66 1.01
N GLN A 88 -23.45 0.11 0.58
CA GLN A 88 -23.59 0.55 -0.82
C GLN A 88 -23.10 1.98 -1.05
N LYS A 89 -22.51 2.62 -0.04
CA LYS A 89 -22.02 3.99 -0.11
C LYS A 89 -20.50 4.02 -0.09
#